data_AF-A0A964V6L3-F1
#
_entry.id   AF-A0A964V6L3-F1
#
_cell.length_a   1.000
_cell.length_b   1.000
_cell.length_c   1.000
_cell.angle_alpha   90.00
_cell.angle_beta   90.00
_cell.angle_gamma   90.00
#
_symmetry.space_group_name_H-M   'P 1'
#
loop_
_entity.id
_entity.type
_entity.pdbx_description
1 polymer ?
#
loop_
_entity_poly.entity_id
_entity_poly.type
_entity_poly.pdbx_seq_one_letter_code
_entity_poly.pdbx_strand_id
1 'polypeptide(L)'
;MRPLKHSRLLAGLSVLVLAACDLGPSGPGTVTGSVTGNPALGAVVLDVTWPGVVGFEGRGSTQVYSAAVTGSPDRHRVVLVSPTGGDLPFAIAVDDVYLETPVATVVEAVGTDNLALSVGGLRVVLER
;
A
#
# COMPACT_ATOMS: atom_id res chain seq x y z
N MET A 1 -44.86 -62.28 -12.40
CA MET A 1 -44.02 -62.94 -11.37
C MET A 1 -42.75 -62.12 -11.18
N ARG A 2 -42.49 -61.60 -9.97
CA ARG A 2 -41.22 -60.94 -9.58
C ARG A 2 -40.16 -62.00 -9.26
N PRO A 3 -38.87 -61.65 -9.36
CA PRO A 3 -38.08 -61.76 -8.14
C PRO A 3 -37.28 -60.50 -7.79
N LEU A 4 -36.86 -60.50 -6.52
CA LEU A 4 -36.39 -59.41 -5.67
C LEU A 4 -34.88 -59.16 -5.72
N LYS A 5 -34.51 -57.94 -5.28
CA LYS A 5 -33.35 -57.54 -4.44
C LYS A 5 -31.93 -57.58 -5.02
N HIS A 6 -31.31 -56.39 -5.11
CA HIS A 6 -29.92 -56.07 -4.70
C HIS A 6 -29.95 -54.59 -4.25
N SER A 7 -29.93 -54.26 -2.96
CA SER A 7 -28.78 -54.19 -2.04
C SER A 7 -27.87 -52.97 -2.25
N ARG A 8 -28.10 -51.96 -1.41
CA ARG A 8 -27.15 -51.06 -0.71
C ARG A 8 -26.20 -50.16 -1.54
N LEU A 9 -25.88 -49.02 -0.92
CA LEU A 9 -24.89 -47.98 -1.31
C LEU A 9 -25.41 -47.05 -2.42
N LEU A 10 -25.32 -45.72 -2.35
CA LEU A 10 -24.41 -44.85 -1.63
C LEU A 10 -25.16 -43.70 -0.94
N ALA A 11 -24.90 -43.54 0.36
CA ALA A 11 -24.91 -42.24 1.00
C ALA A 11 -23.61 -41.51 0.62
N GLY A 12 -23.69 -40.20 0.44
CA GLY A 12 -22.51 -39.32 0.34
C GLY A 12 -22.41 -38.56 -0.98
N LEU A 13 -23.24 -37.53 -1.16
CA LEU A 13 -22.85 -36.40 -2.01
C LEU A 13 -22.18 -35.37 -1.10
N SER A 14 -20.88 -35.52 -1.02
CA SER A 14 -19.93 -34.78 -0.22
C SER A 14 -20.02 -33.27 -0.45
N VAL A 15 -19.98 -32.55 0.67
CA VAL A 15 -19.72 -31.13 0.85
C VAL A 15 -18.80 -30.57 -0.25
N LEU A 16 -19.36 -29.71 -1.11
CA LEU A 16 -18.56 -28.84 -1.98
C LEU A 16 -17.90 -27.76 -1.12
N VAL A 17 -16.65 -28.06 -0.76
CA VAL A 17 -15.53 -27.17 -0.45
C VAL A 17 -15.81 -25.66 -0.59
N LEU A 18 -16.02 -24.98 0.54
CA LEU A 18 -15.94 -23.53 0.71
C LEU A 18 -14.46 -23.06 0.73
N ALA A 19 -13.69 -23.33 -0.33
CA ALA A 19 -12.31 -22.82 -0.47
C ALA A 19 -12.19 -21.66 -1.48
N ALA A 20 -13.26 -20.88 -1.62
CA ALA A 20 -13.19 -19.56 -2.22
C ALA A 20 -13.24 -18.54 -1.08
N CYS A 21 -12.41 -17.51 -1.16
CA CYS A 21 -12.30 -16.36 -0.25
C CYS A 21 -11.22 -16.47 0.83
N ASP A 22 -9.95 -16.50 0.45
CA ASP A 22 -8.94 -15.78 1.26
C ASP A 22 -7.73 -15.24 0.47
N LEU A 23 -7.83 -15.21 -0.87
CA LEU A 23 -6.82 -14.57 -1.71
C LEU A 23 -7.44 -13.28 -2.22
N GLY A 24 -7.02 -12.14 -1.65
CA GLY A 24 -7.36 -10.82 -2.17
C GLY A 24 -6.94 -10.69 -3.65
N PRO A 25 -7.52 -9.73 -4.39
CA PRO A 25 -7.18 -9.57 -5.81
C PRO A 25 -5.70 -9.23 -5.96
N SER A 26 -4.97 -10.08 -6.66
CA SER A 26 -3.61 -9.80 -7.12
C SER A 26 -3.64 -9.03 -8.44
N GLY A 27 -2.55 -8.34 -8.73
CA GLY A 27 -2.35 -7.57 -9.95
C GLY A 27 -2.38 -6.05 -9.74
N PRO A 28 -2.37 -5.28 -10.85
CA PRO A 28 -2.09 -3.86 -10.79
C PRO A 28 -3.08 -3.11 -9.94
N GLY A 29 -2.58 -2.16 -9.15
CA GLY A 29 -3.43 -1.41 -8.25
C GLY A 29 -2.74 -0.21 -7.62
N THR A 30 -3.39 0.35 -6.62
CA THR A 30 -2.94 1.56 -5.95
C THR A 30 -3.06 1.39 -4.46
N VAL A 31 -2.00 1.72 -3.73
CA VAL A 31 -2.00 1.81 -2.27
C VAL A 31 -1.98 3.27 -1.89
N THR A 32 -2.87 3.64 -0.97
CA THR A 32 -2.93 5.00 -0.47
C THR A 32 -1.98 5.17 0.71
N GLY A 33 -1.41 6.36 0.84
CA GLY A 33 -0.51 6.70 1.92
C GLY A 33 -0.80 8.08 2.47
N SER A 34 -0.46 8.30 3.74
CA SER A 34 -0.47 9.62 4.35
C SER A 34 0.69 9.78 5.32
N VAL A 35 1.37 10.91 5.25
CA VAL A 35 2.32 11.33 6.28
C VAL A 35 1.64 12.32 7.21
N THR A 36 1.62 11.99 8.49
CA THR A 36 0.96 12.80 9.53
C THR A 36 1.95 13.20 10.61
N GLY A 37 1.79 14.39 11.17
CA GLY A 37 2.66 14.88 12.24
C GLY A 37 2.24 16.24 12.82
N ASN A 38 2.90 16.63 13.92
CA ASN A 38 2.75 17.94 14.54
C ASN A 38 4.17 18.53 14.74
N PRO A 39 4.48 19.75 14.25
CA PRO A 39 3.59 20.73 13.57
C PRO A 39 3.17 20.32 12.16
N ALA A 40 2.29 21.13 11.55
CA ALA A 40 1.81 20.93 10.18
C ALA A 40 2.98 20.82 9.19
N LEU A 41 2.94 19.81 8.31
CA LEU A 41 4.03 19.52 7.39
C LEU A 41 3.92 20.37 6.12
N GLY A 42 5.00 21.04 5.74
CA GLY A 42 5.11 21.74 4.46
C GLY A 42 5.69 20.84 3.36
N ALA A 43 6.71 20.05 3.69
CA ALA A 43 7.23 19.01 2.80
C ALA A 43 7.92 17.88 3.59
N VAL A 44 7.97 16.70 2.97
CA VAL A 44 8.61 15.51 3.53
C VAL A 44 9.37 14.76 2.43
N VAL A 45 10.53 14.23 2.80
CA VAL A 45 11.28 13.26 2.00
C VAL A 45 11.08 11.87 2.62
N LEU A 46 10.59 10.94 1.81
CA LEU A 46 10.43 9.54 2.16
C LEU A 46 11.46 8.66 1.45
N ASP A 47 11.90 7.62 2.13
CA ASP A 47 12.43 6.40 1.50
C ASP A 47 11.31 5.36 1.49
N VAL A 48 10.91 4.93 0.29
CA VAL A 48 9.90 3.88 0.09
C VAL A 48 10.58 2.67 -0.52
N THR A 49 10.49 1.52 0.15
CA THR A 49 10.99 0.24 -0.35
C THR A 49 9.80 -0.68 -0.59
N TRP A 50 9.55 -0.98 -1.87
CA TRP A 50 8.51 -1.91 -2.27
C TRP A 50 8.74 -2.39 -3.71
N PRO A 51 8.67 -3.72 -3.99
CA PRO A 51 8.82 -4.20 -5.35
C PRO A 51 7.65 -3.82 -6.26
N GLY A 52 7.92 -3.68 -7.55
CA GLY A 52 6.88 -3.45 -8.57
C GLY A 52 6.21 -2.08 -8.52
N VAL A 53 6.86 -1.07 -7.92
CA VAL A 53 6.38 0.31 -7.94
C VAL A 53 6.49 0.90 -9.34
N VAL A 54 5.35 1.33 -9.86
CA VAL A 54 5.20 1.94 -11.19
C VAL A 54 5.26 3.46 -11.10
N GLY A 55 4.80 4.03 -9.98
CA GLY A 55 4.85 5.47 -9.78
C GLY A 55 4.18 5.94 -8.50
N PHE A 56 4.22 7.25 -8.30
CA PHE A 56 3.63 7.93 -7.17
C PHE A 56 2.73 9.07 -7.65
N GLU A 57 1.61 9.26 -6.95
CA GLU A 57 0.63 10.31 -7.27
C GLU A 57 0.32 11.12 -6.02
N GLY A 58 0.25 12.44 -6.17
CA GLY A 58 -0.23 13.33 -5.11
C GLY A 58 -1.74 13.24 -4.94
N ARG A 59 -2.21 13.38 -3.70
CA ARG A 59 -3.64 13.45 -3.37
C ARG A 59 -3.93 14.76 -2.65
N GLY A 60 -5.15 15.28 -2.80
CA GLY A 60 -5.52 16.57 -2.20
C GLY A 60 -4.65 17.72 -2.71
N SER A 61 -4.04 18.47 -1.80
CA SER A 61 -3.08 19.55 -2.12
C SER A 61 -1.62 19.09 -2.17
N THR A 62 -1.34 17.80 -1.95
CA THR A 62 0.01 17.25 -1.98
C THR A 62 0.51 17.10 -3.42
N GLN A 63 1.67 17.70 -3.71
CA GLN A 63 2.46 17.43 -4.91
C GLN A 63 3.49 16.35 -4.61
N VAL A 64 3.82 15.53 -5.60
CA VAL A 64 4.74 14.40 -5.43
C VAL A 64 5.79 14.40 -6.54
N TYR A 65 7.04 14.20 -6.12
CA TYR A 65 8.18 13.99 -6.99
C TYR A 65 8.90 12.73 -6.52
N SER A 66 9.31 11.86 -7.44
CA SER A 66 9.92 10.59 -7.05
C SER A 66 10.97 10.15 -8.04
N ALA A 67 11.98 9.43 -7.55
CA ALA A 67 12.96 8.74 -8.36
C ALA A 67 13.33 7.40 -7.72
N ALA A 68 13.58 6.39 -8.54
CA ALA A 68 14.22 5.16 -8.08
C ALA A 68 15.66 5.45 -7.63
N VAL A 69 16.12 4.79 -6.58
CA VAL A 69 17.49 4.91 -6.08
C VAL A 69 18.40 4.08 -6.97
N THR A 70 19.47 4.69 -7.50
CA THR A 70 20.43 4.01 -8.38
C THR A 70 21.02 2.76 -7.70
N GLY A 71 20.91 1.61 -8.37
CA GLY A 71 21.37 0.33 -7.84
C GLY A 71 20.41 -0.35 -6.85
N SER A 72 19.22 0.20 -6.63
CA SER A 72 18.16 -0.38 -5.79
C SER A 72 16.78 -0.07 -6.39
N PRO A 73 16.34 -0.81 -7.43
CA PRO A 73 15.14 -0.48 -8.19
C PRO A 73 13.86 -0.54 -7.34
N ASP A 74 13.83 -1.35 -6.29
CA ASP A 74 12.68 -1.44 -5.37
C ASP A 74 12.68 -0.33 -4.31
N ARG A 75 13.69 0.55 -4.30
CA ARG A 75 13.79 1.68 -3.37
C ARG A 75 13.60 2.98 -4.12
N HIS A 76 12.71 3.82 -3.62
CA HIS A 76 12.38 5.13 -4.18
C HIS A 76 12.63 6.22 -3.16
N ARG A 77 13.21 7.33 -3.62
CA ARG A 77 13.21 8.60 -2.92
C ARG A 77 12.00 9.39 -3.37
N VAL A 78 11.12 9.74 -2.44
CA VAL A 78 9.87 10.45 -2.74
C VAL A 78 9.83 11.75 -1.97
N VAL A 79 9.47 12.84 -2.64
CA VAL A 79 9.30 14.17 -2.04
C VAL A 79 7.83 14.53 -2.14
N LEU A 80 7.22 14.76 -0.98
CA LEU A 80 5.84 15.23 -0.84
C LEU A 80 5.87 16.71 -0.45
N VAL A 81 5.08 17.55 -1.10
CA VAL A 81 5.02 19.00 -0.84
C VAL A 81 3.57 19.45 -0.74
N SER A 82 3.21 20.16 0.33
CA SER A 82 1.90 20.81 0.49
C SER A 82 2.09 22.25 0.96
N PRO A 83 1.92 23.25 0.09
CA PRO A 83 2.04 24.67 0.45
C PRO A 83 1.03 25.12 1.51
N THR A 84 -0.11 24.43 1.59
CA THR A 84 -1.16 24.72 2.58
C THR A 84 -0.85 24.13 3.96
N GLY A 85 0.12 23.24 4.05
CA GLY A 85 0.43 22.49 5.27
C GLY A 85 -0.56 21.36 5.55
N GLY A 86 -0.27 20.62 6.61
CA GLY A 86 -1.14 19.58 7.18
C GLY A 86 -0.59 18.18 6.99
N ASP A 87 -1.50 17.21 6.88
CA ASP A 87 -1.14 15.85 6.48
C ASP A 87 -0.86 15.81 4.97
N LEU A 88 0.04 14.90 4.57
CA LEU A 88 0.49 14.76 3.19
C LEU A 88 -0.03 13.45 2.59
N PRO A 89 -1.28 13.40 2.08
CA PRO A 89 -1.80 12.21 1.42
C PRO A 89 -1.18 12.02 0.03
N PHE A 90 -0.93 10.77 -0.33
CA PHE A 90 -0.36 10.34 -1.60
C PHE A 90 -0.87 8.95 -1.99
N ALA A 91 -0.48 8.48 -3.16
CA ALA A 91 -0.77 7.13 -3.64
C ALA A 91 0.46 6.53 -4.32
N ILE A 92 0.58 5.20 -4.24
CA ILE A 92 1.63 4.40 -4.85
C ILE A 92 0.95 3.47 -5.87
N ALA A 93 1.29 3.62 -7.15
CA ALA A 93 0.87 2.69 -8.18
C ALA A 93 1.84 1.51 -8.24
N VAL A 94 1.32 0.29 -8.26
CA VAL A 94 2.11 -0.95 -8.29
C VAL A 94 1.57 -1.94 -9.31
N ASP A 95 2.44 -2.80 -9.81
CA ASP A 95 2.09 -3.91 -10.70
C ASP A 95 1.33 -5.03 -9.99
N ASP A 96 1.54 -5.20 -8.68
CA ASP A 96 0.80 -6.16 -7.85
C ASP A 96 0.66 -5.68 -6.40
N VAL A 97 -0.58 -5.42 -5.96
CA VAL A 97 -0.89 -4.98 -4.59
C VAL A 97 -0.77 -6.08 -3.54
N TYR A 98 -0.76 -7.35 -3.97
CA TYR A 98 -0.69 -8.52 -3.09
C TYR A 98 0.74 -8.85 -2.64
N LEU A 99 1.74 -8.10 -3.14
CA LEU A 99 3.12 -8.22 -2.70
C LEU A 99 3.29 -7.90 -1.20
N GLU A 100 4.47 -8.23 -0.68
CA GLU A 100 4.87 -7.96 0.71
C GLU A 100 4.53 -6.52 1.14
N THR A 101 4.37 -6.31 2.45
CA THR A 101 3.99 -5.00 2.98
C THR A 101 5.06 -3.94 2.65
N PRO A 102 4.71 -2.81 2.01
CA PRO A 102 5.64 -1.74 1.72
C PRO A 102 6.25 -1.17 3.00
N VAL A 103 7.53 -0.79 2.93
CA VAL A 103 8.20 -0.04 3.99
C VAL A 103 8.40 1.40 3.53
N ALA A 104 7.83 2.35 4.25
CA ALA A 104 8.04 3.78 4.01
C ALA A 104 8.55 4.46 5.28
N THR A 105 9.69 5.16 5.17
CA THR A 105 10.30 5.88 6.30
C THR A 105 10.49 7.35 5.95
N VAL A 106 10.23 8.21 6.94
CA VAL A 106 10.53 9.64 6.82
C VAL A 106 12.02 9.86 7.03
N VAL A 107 12.67 10.49 6.05
CA VAL A 107 14.10 10.81 6.10
C VAL A 107 14.31 12.26 6.49
N GLU A 108 13.51 13.16 5.92
CA GLU A 108 13.57 14.60 6.20
C GLU A 108 12.16 15.19 6.21
N ALA A 109 11.97 16.26 6.97
CA ALA A 109 10.71 16.98 7.04
C ALA A 109 10.94 18.46 7.31
N VAL A 110 10.07 19.29 6.74
CA VAL A 110 10.04 20.74 6.96
C VAL A 110 8.61 21.21 7.20
N GLY A 111 8.48 22.26 8.01
CA GLY A 111 7.21 22.97 8.20
C GLY A 111 6.86 23.86 7.00
N THR A 112 5.69 24.47 7.03
CA THR A 112 5.26 25.46 6.02
C THR A 112 6.08 26.76 6.06
N ASP A 113 6.82 26.98 7.14
CA ASP A 113 7.79 28.06 7.32
C ASP A 113 9.19 27.71 6.79
N ASN A 114 9.36 26.53 6.17
CA ASN A 114 10.62 25.95 5.71
C ASN A 114 11.65 25.67 6.82
N LEU A 115 11.22 25.62 8.09
CA LEU A 115 12.09 25.17 9.16
C LEU A 115 12.12 23.65 9.23
N ALA A 116 13.32 23.10 9.43
CA ALA A 116 13.52 21.67 9.58
C ALA A 116 12.77 21.14 10.82
N LEU A 117 12.10 20.00 10.65
CA LEU A 117 11.36 19.33 11.71
C LEU A 117 12.06 18.03 12.11
N SER A 118 11.89 17.64 13.38
CA SER A 118 12.35 16.33 13.84
C SER A 118 11.44 15.23 13.29
N VAL A 119 12.04 14.18 12.72
CA VAL A 119 11.30 13.07 12.11
C VAL A 119 10.71 12.09 13.13
N GLY A 120 11.18 12.10 14.37
CA GLY A 120 10.84 11.09 15.38
C GLY A 120 9.36 11.07 15.82
N GLY A 121 8.61 12.13 15.53
CA GLY A 121 7.17 12.21 15.79
C GLY A 121 6.29 12.02 14.54
N LEU A 122 6.89 11.76 13.38
CA LEU A 122 6.16 11.65 12.11
C LEU A 122 5.80 10.20 11.83
N ARG A 123 4.61 10.00 11.29
CA ARG A 123 4.10 8.67 10.97
C ARG A 123 3.72 8.60 9.50
N VAL A 124 4.13 7.51 8.86
CA VAL A 124 3.61 7.11 7.55
C VAL A 124 2.58 6.01 7.76
N VAL A 125 1.39 6.21 7.20
CA VAL A 125 0.31 5.21 7.18
C VAL A 125 0.10 4.80 5.73
N LEU A 126 0.06 3.50 5.47
CA LEU A 126 -0.20 2.92 4.15
C LEU A 126 -1.43 2.01 4.25
N GLU A 127 -2.38 2.19 3.34
CA GLU A 127 -3.66 1.48 3.30
C GLU A 127 -3.91 0.94 1.88
N ARG A 128 -4.17 -0.38 1.80
CA ARG A 128 -4.46 -1.12 0.57
C ARG A 128 -5.94 -1.06 0.22
#